data_AF-A0AAN6PHV1-F1
#
_entry.id   AF-A0AAN6PHV1-F1
#
_cell.length_a   1.000
_cell.length_b   1.000
_cell.length_c   1.000
_cell.angle_alpha   90.00
_cell.angle_beta   90.00
_cell.angle_gamma   90.00
#
_symmetry.space_group_name_H-M   'P 1'
#
loop_
_entity.id
_entity.type
_entity.pdbx_description
1 polymer ?
#
loop_
_entity_poly.entity_id
_entity_poly.type
_entity_poly.pdbx_seq_one_letter_code
_entity_poly.pdbx_strand_id
1 'polypeptide(L)'
;TKLGFLYEELVQDCSTLLEEQYQQAKAEMEEQAKKEQAAKMDWVPIPVPPPQTREKRVEQRRQKEKTRLAHSSVYDITLAAERPAEEPVTSAQVFKVSSSTADVFSTLFDKSQSRGADTWVDFGGAMADTGFSVMPRFGSVYTLLPSDSIAVKKSFPVHRPHKSRIEGYVTIVLARRLSRVYEWGASTFVVA
;
A
#
# COMPACT_ATOMS: atom_id res chain seq x y z
N THR A 1 13.50 36.51 -2.44
CA THR A 1 12.12 36.27 -1.94
C THR A 1 12.21 35.49 -0.63
N LYS A 2 11.63 35.99 0.46
CA LYS A 2 11.74 35.38 1.81
C LYS A 2 11.26 33.93 1.89
N LEU A 3 10.33 33.54 1.02
CA LEU A 3 9.77 32.18 0.95
C LEU A 3 10.78 31.12 0.46
N GLY A 4 11.71 31.48 -0.43
CA GLY A 4 12.72 30.56 -0.93
C GLY A 4 13.69 30.09 0.17
N PHE A 5 14.09 31.02 1.04
CA PHE A 5 14.96 30.73 2.18
C PHE A 5 14.32 29.78 3.19
N LEU A 6 13.03 29.95 3.50
CA LEU A 6 12.32 29.06 4.42
C LEU A 6 12.17 27.63 3.88
N TYR A 7 11.96 27.49 2.57
CA TYR A 7 11.89 26.18 1.94
C TYR A 7 13.26 25.50 1.93
N GLU A 8 14.32 26.25 1.63
CA GLU A 8 15.68 25.74 1.62
C GLU A 8 16.16 25.32 3.01
N GLU A 9 15.82 26.09 4.05
CA GLU A 9 16.04 25.75 5.46
C GLU A 9 15.32 24.45 5.84
N LEU A 10 14.03 24.32 5.46
CA LEU A 10 13.25 23.10 5.72
C LEU A 10 13.84 21.86 5.03
N VAL A 11 14.32 22.02 3.79
CA VAL A 11 14.95 20.92 3.03
C VAL A 11 16.28 20.50 3.67
N GLN A 12 17.07 21.47 4.14
CA GLN A 12 18.32 21.21 4.85
C GLN A 12 18.05 20.48 6.17
N ASP A 13 17.10 20.93 6.97
CA ASP A 13 16.71 20.31 8.24
C ASP A 13 16.21 18.87 8.05
N CYS A 14 15.43 18.63 7.00
CA CYS A 14 14.95 17.28 6.69
C CYS A 14 16.10 16.35 6.28
N SER A 15 17.09 16.89 5.55
CA SER A 15 18.24 16.11 5.08
C SER A 15 19.20 15.77 6.22
N THR A 16 19.47 16.73 7.12
CA THR A 16 20.31 16.52 8.30
C THR A 16 19.69 15.52 9.27
N LEU A 17 18.38 15.64 9.52
CA LEU A 17 17.66 14.70 10.39
C LEU A 17 17.72 13.25 9.85
N LEU A 18 17.61 13.06 8.53
CA LEU A 18 17.69 11.74 7.92
C LEU A 18 19.10 11.14 8.04
N GLU A 19 20.13 11.95 7.85
CA GLU A 19 21.52 11.52 7.99
C GLU A 19 21.83 11.15 9.45
N GLU A 20 21.38 11.95 10.41
CA GLU A 20 21.55 11.66 11.84
C GLU A 20 20.90 10.33 12.24
N GLN A 21 19.66 10.08 11.79
CA GLN A 21 18.98 8.81 12.05
C GLN A 21 19.72 7.62 11.44
N TYR A 22 20.26 7.78 10.23
CA TYR A 22 21.06 6.75 9.58
C TYR A 22 22.33 6.45 10.35
N GLN A 23 23.07 7.47 10.79
CA GLN A 23 24.30 7.29 11.57
C GLN A 23 24.02 6.66 12.94
N GLN A 24 22.93 7.05 13.60
CA GLN A 24 22.52 6.43 14.87
C GLN A 24 22.20 4.95 14.69
N ALA A 25 21.36 4.60 13.72
CA ALA A 25 21.01 3.21 13.45
C ALA A 25 22.25 2.37 13.08
N LYS A 26 23.18 2.95 12.31
CA LYS A 26 24.45 2.29 11.96
C LYS A 26 25.31 2.05 13.20
N ALA A 27 25.44 3.04 14.08
CA ALA A 27 26.21 2.91 15.32
C ALA A 27 25.60 1.88 16.28
N GLU A 28 24.27 1.86 16.41
CA GLU A 28 23.55 0.86 17.21
C GLU A 28 23.78 -0.57 16.68
N MET A 29 23.74 -0.74 15.35
CA MET A 29 24.03 -2.02 14.70
C MET A 29 25.48 -2.47 14.90
N GLU A 30 26.45 -1.55 14.81
CA GLU A 30 27.86 -1.85 15.08
C GLU A 30 28.11 -2.17 16.56
N GLU A 31 27.47 -1.46 17.49
CA GLU A 31 27.55 -1.73 18.92
C GLU A 31 26.90 -3.08 19.26
N GLN A 32 25.77 -3.40 18.65
CA GLN A 32 25.11 -4.69 18.80
C GLN A 32 25.96 -5.83 18.22
N ALA A 33 26.58 -5.64 17.04
CA ALA A 33 27.49 -6.61 16.45
C ALA A 33 28.74 -6.84 17.33
N LYS A 34 29.28 -5.77 17.94
CA LYS A 34 30.39 -5.87 18.92
C LYS A 34 29.97 -6.59 20.19
N LYS A 35 28.77 -6.30 20.74
CA LYS A 35 28.21 -7.01 21.90
C LYS A 35 27.97 -8.50 21.60
N GLU A 36 27.47 -8.83 20.41
CA GLU A 36 27.28 -10.21 19.98
C GLU A 36 28.61 -10.94 19.74
N GLN A 37 29.65 -10.26 19.24
CA GLN A 37 30.99 -10.83 19.12
C GLN A 37 31.65 -11.03 20.48
N ALA A 38 31.53 -10.07 21.41
CA ALA A 38 32.04 -10.20 22.78
C ALA A 38 31.31 -11.33 23.54
N ALA A 39 29.98 -11.42 23.41
CA ALA A 39 29.19 -12.51 24.00
C ALA A 39 29.49 -13.90 23.41
N LYS A 40 30.01 -13.98 22.18
CA LYS A 40 30.48 -15.23 21.58
C LYS A 40 31.88 -15.63 22.03
N MET A 41 32.71 -14.69 22.49
CA MET A 41 34.05 -15.00 23.03
C MET A 41 34.03 -15.41 24.50
N ASP A 42 33.03 -14.99 25.27
CA ASP A 42 32.80 -15.42 26.67
C ASP A 42 31.68 -16.48 26.77
N TRP A 43 31.97 -17.73 26.36
CA TRP A 43 31.08 -18.85 26.71
C TRP A 43 31.33 -19.29 28.16
N VAL A 44 30.51 -18.76 29.06
CA VAL A 44 30.31 -19.28 30.43
C VAL A 44 28.89 -19.85 30.52
N PRO A 45 28.66 -21.02 31.17
CA PRO A 45 27.31 -21.58 31.28
C PRO A 45 26.38 -20.61 32.01
N ILE A 46 25.30 -20.21 31.37
CA ILE A 46 24.31 -19.26 31.90
C ILE A 46 23.52 -19.95 33.03
N PRO A 47 23.53 -19.42 34.27
CA PRO A 47 22.57 -19.83 35.30
C PRO A 47 21.18 -19.37 34.87
N VAL A 48 20.23 -20.29 34.76
CA VAL A 48 18.84 -20.00 34.40
C VAL A 48 18.17 -19.24 35.56
N PRO A 49 17.78 -17.96 35.42
CA PRO A 49 16.98 -17.31 36.44
C PRO A 49 15.53 -17.83 36.36
N PRO A 50 14.83 -17.96 37.51
CA PRO A 50 13.46 -18.46 37.53
C PRO A 50 12.52 -17.53 36.74
N PRO A 51 11.51 -18.09 36.05
CA PRO A 51 10.62 -17.33 35.17
C PRO A 51 9.85 -16.27 35.98
N GLN A 52 9.97 -15.00 35.56
CA GLN A 52 9.20 -13.91 36.12
C GLN A 52 7.69 -14.15 35.96
N THR A 53 6.93 -13.96 37.03
CA THR A 53 5.48 -14.16 37.07
C THR A 53 4.75 -13.29 36.04
N ARG A 54 3.73 -13.89 35.43
CA ARG A 54 2.90 -13.31 34.36
C ARG A 54 2.35 -11.91 34.70
N GLU A 55 2.11 -11.64 35.98
CA GLU A 55 1.65 -10.35 36.50
C GLU A 55 2.62 -9.21 36.20
N LYS A 56 3.93 -9.41 36.40
CA LYS A 56 4.95 -8.38 36.13
C LYS A 56 5.05 -8.03 34.65
N ARG A 57 4.81 -9.01 33.77
CA ARG A 57 4.81 -8.82 32.30
C ARG A 57 3.57 -8.07 31.81
N VAL A 58 2.44 -8.20 32.51
CA VAL A 58 1.20 -7.49 32.19
C VAL A 58 1.29 -6.02 32.61
N GLU A 59 1.89 -5.74 33.76
CA GLU A 59 2.07 -4.36 34.25
C GLU A 59 2.97 -3.52 33.32
N GLN A 60 4.09 -4.09 32.85
CA GLN A 60 4.98 -3.40 31.90
C GLN A 60 4.31 -3.08 30.55
N ARG A 61 3.35 -3.88 30.09
CA ARG A 61 2.61 -3.59 28.84
C ARG A 61 1.57 -2.49 29.01
N ARG A 62 1.02 -2.30 30.22
CA ARG A 62 0.05 -1.25 30.52
C ARG A 62 0.70 0.13 30.64
N GLN A 63 1.98 0.19 30.99
CA GLN A 63 2.75 1.43 31.11
C GLN A 63 3.28 2.00 29.79
N LYS A 64 2.98 1.39 28.63
CA LYS A 64 3.37 1.99 27.35
C LYS A 64 2.48 3.20 27.06
N GLU A 65 2.94 4.36 27.51
CA GLU A 65 2.32 5.65 27.23
C GLU A 65 2.28 5.86 25.71
N LYS A 66 1.10 6.16 25.19
CA LYS A 66 0.93 6.52 23.78
C LYS A 66 1.53 7.90 23.58
N THR A 67 2.74 7.98 23.06
CA THR A 67 3.30 9.23 22.52
C THR A 67 2.64 9.55 21.18
N ARG A 68 1.38 9.97 21.22
CA ARG A 68 0.76 10.69 20.10
C ARG A 68 0.96 12.16 20.39
N LEU A 69 1.77 12.84 19.58
CA LEU A 69 1.76 14.30 19.58
C LEU A 69 0.31 14.74 19.32
N ALA A 70 -0.21 15.66 20.13
CA ALA A 70 -1.45 16.33 19.82
C ALA A 70 -1.21 17.15 18.55
N HIS A 71 -1.59 16.62 17.39
CA HIS A 71 -1.63 17.43 16.18
C HIS A 71 -2.59 18.59 16.45
N SER A 72 -2.05 19.80 16.48
CA SER A 72 -2.82 21.03 16.41
C SER A 72 -3.74 20.92 15.20
N SER A 73 -5.04 20.94 15.43
CA SER A 73 -6.03 20.98 14.37
C SER A 73 -5.89 22.30 13.61
N VAL A 74 -5.29 22.26 12.43
CA VAL A 74 -5.31 23.38 11.47
C VAL A 74 -6.59 23.23 10.64
N TYR A 75 -7.73 23.51 11.26
CA TYR A 75 -8.92 23.88 10.50
C TYR A 75 -8.69 25.27 9.94
N ASP A 76 -8.10 25.37 8.76
CA ASP A 76 -8.47 26.41 7.80
C ASP A 76 -8.02 26.02 6.38
N ILE A 77 -8.89 25.31 5.67
CA ILE A 77 -8.82 25.23 4.21
C ILE A 77 -10.09 25.90 3.73
N THR A 78 -9.95 27.18 3.41
CA THR A 78 -10.94 27.98 2.70
C THR A 78 -11.37 27.25 1.43
N LEU A 79 -12.65 26.92 1.37
CA LEU A 79 -13.30 26.30 0.21
C LEU A 79 -13.61 27.40 -0.81
N ALA A 80 -12.77 27.55 -1.84
CA ALA A 80 -13.16 28.07 -3.15
C ALA A 80 -12.01 27.98 -4.17
N ALA A 81 -12.12 27.05 -5.10
CA ALA A 81 -11.78 27.28 -6.51
C ALA A 81 -12.55 26.25 -7.34
N GLU A 82 -13.27 26.74 -8.35
CA GLU A 82 -14.14 26.00 -9.24
C GLU A 82 -13.52 24.71 -9.77
N ARG A 83 -14.32 23.65 -9.74
CA ARG A 83 -14.13 22.45 -10.54
C ARG A 83 -14.05 22.88 -12.01
N PRO A 84 -12.92 22.68 -12.72
CA PRO A 84 -12.91 22.86 -14.16
C PRO A 84 -13.98 21.95 -14.78
N ALA A 85 -14.75 22.54 -15.69
CA ALA A 85 -15.80 21.87 -16.43
C ALA A 85 -15.34 20.49 -16.92
N GLU A 86 -16.22 19.49 -16.76
CA GLU A 86 -16.02 18.14 -17.29
C GLU A 86 -15.73 18.25 -18.80
N GLU A 87 -14.46 18.03 -19.15
CA GLU A 87 -14.06 17.81 -20.53
C GLU A 87 -14.79 16.59 -21.09
N PRO A 88 -15.13 16.58 -22.38
CA PRO A 88 -16.02 15.59 -22.97
C PRO A 88 -15.49 14.18 -22.70
N VAL A 89 -16.34 13.36 -22.10
CA VAL A 89 -16.20 11.91 -21.94
C VAL A 89 -15.56 11.31 -23.18
N THR A 90 -14.25 11.07 -23.11
CA THR A 90 -13.59 10.22 -24.09
C THR A 90 -14.28 8.86 -24.02
N SER A 91 -14.63 8.32 -25.17
CA SER A 91 -15.43 7.10 -25.29
C SER A 91 -14.85 6.01 -24.38
N ALA A 92 -15.58 5.66 -23.32
CA ALA A 92 -15.16 4.63 -22.39
C ALA A 92 -14.83 3.36 -23.18
N GLN A 93 -13.58 2.91 -23.10
CA GLN A 93 -13.12 1.71 -23.79
C GLN A 93 -13.98 0.52 -23.32
N VAL A 94 -14.67 -0.14 -24.25
CA VAL A 94 -15.47 -1.35 -23.95
C VAL A 94 -14.66 -2.58 -24.35
N PHE A 95 -14.48 -3.50 -23.41
CA PHE A 95 -13.80 -4.77 -23.63
C PHE A 95 -14.83 -5.89 -23.86
N LYS A 96 -14.63 -6.65 -24.94
CA LYS A 96 -15.30 -7.94 -25.14
C LYS A 96 -14.49 -9.01 -24.42
N VAL A 97 -15.06 -9.61 -23.38
CA VAL A 97 -14.36 -10.56 -22.50
C VAL A 97 -15.13 -11.87 -22.36
N SER A 98 -14.47 -12.90 -21.87
CA SER A 98 -15.11 -14.17 -21.50
C SER A 98 -16.13 -13.98 -20.38
N SER A 99 -17.11 -14.88 -20.27
CA SER A 99 -18.11 -14.83 -19.19
C SER A 99 -17.47 -14.83 -17.80
N SER A 100 -16.45 -15.66 -17.58
CA SER A 100 -15.74 -15.72 -16.30
C SER A 100 -15.05 -14.40 -15.95
N THR A 101 -14.47 -13.73 -16.95
CA THR A 101 -13.82 -12.43 -16.76
C THR A 101 -14.84 -11.32 -16.48
N ALA A 102 -16.00 -11.37 -17.14
CA ALA A 102 -17.10 -10.46 -16.85
C ALA A 102 -17.62 -10.65 -15.40
N ASP A 103 -17.71 -11.88 -14.90
CA ASP A 103 -18.15 -12.17 -13.54
C ASP A 103 -17.19 -11.61 -12.48
N VAL A 104 -15.88 -11.72 -12.71
CA VAL A 104 -14.85 -11.11 -11.85
C VAL A 104 -14.99 -9.59 -11.82
N PHE A 105 -15.14 -8.95 -12.99
CA PHE A 105 -15.31 -7.50 -13.03
C PHE A 105 -16.67 -7.04 -12.51
N SER A 106 -17.72 -7.85 -12.63
CA SER A 106 -19.01 -7.61 -11.99
C SER A 106 -18.86 -7.61 -10.47
N THR A 107 -18.16 -8.59 -9.90
CA THR A 107 -17.85 -8.67 -8.47
C THR A 107 -17.04 -7.44 -7.99
N LEU A 108 -16.16 -6.91 -8.86
CA LEU A 108 -15.39 -5.69 -8.61
C LEU A 108 -16.23 -4.41 -8.69
N PHE A 109 -17.06 -4.22 -9.71
CA PHE A 109 -17.66 -2.92 -10.01
C PHE A 109 -19.13 -2.81 -9.64
N ASP A 110 -19.87 -3.91 -9.56
CA ASP A 110 -21.26 -3.89 -9.13
C ASP A 110 -21.36 -3.38 -7.68
N LYS A 111 -22.34 -2.52 -7.46
CA LYS A 111 -22.65 -1.89 -6.18
C LYS A 111 -24.01 -2.35 -5.65
N SER A 112 -24.76 -3.10 -6.44
CA SER A 112 -26.12 -3.56 -6.11
C SER A 112 -26.11 -4.73 -5.11
N GLN A 113 -25.05 -5.52 -5.11
CA GLN A 113 -24.87 -6.67 -4.22
C GLN A 113 -23.66 -6.50 -3.29
N SER A 114 -23.62 -7.31 -2.22
CA SER A 114 -22.41 -7.43 -1.42
C SER A 114 -21.29 -7.98 -2.29
N ARG A 115 -20.15 -7.28 -2.32
CA ARG A 115 -19.02 -7.67 -3.16
C ARG A 115 -18.41 -8.96 -2.61
N GLY A 116 -18.46 -9.99 -3.44
CA GLY A 116 -17.91 -11.31 -3.17
C GLY A 116 -16.39 -11.30 -3.01
N ALA A 117 -15.86 -12.49 -2.74
CA ALA A 117 -14.43 -12.72 -2.68
C ALA A 117 -14.00 -13.53 -3.90
N ASP A 118 -13.09 -12.98 -4.70
CA ASP A 118 -12.51 -13.66 -5.85
C ASP A 118 -11.15 -14.25 -5.50
N THR A 119 -10.72 -15.26 -6.27
CA THR A 119 -9.34 -15.71 -6.14
C THR A 119 -8.40 -14.73 -6.84
N TRP A 120 -7.18 -14.63 -6.32
CA TRP A 120 -6.12 -13.83 -6.95
C TRP A 120 -5.81 -14.29 -8.38
N VAL A 121 -5.98 -15.59 -8.65
CA VAL A 121 -5.75 -16.17 -9.98
C VAL A 121 -6.81 -15.68 -10.95
N ASP A 122 -8.08 -15.71 -10.56
CA ASP A 122 -9.19 -15.24 -11.40
C ASP A 122 -9.06 -13.75 -11.70
N PHE A 123 -8.70 -12.93 -10.69
CA PHE A 123 -8.41 -11.52 -10.90
C PHE A 123 -7.22 -11.29 -11.86
N GLY A 124 -6.13 -12.02 -11.67
CA GLY A 124 -4.96 -11.93 -12.56
C GLY A 124 -5.28 -12.34 -14.00
N GLY A 125 -6.06 -13.41 -14.17
CA GLY A 125 -6.55 -13.87 -15.47
C GLY A 125 -7.47 -12.85 -16.14
N ALA A 126 -8.41 -12.28 -15.39
CA ALA A 126 -9.30 -11.22 -15.88
C ALA A 126 -8.54 -9.96 -16.34
N MET A 127 -7.49 -9.57 -15.61
CA MET A 127 -6.61 -8.49 -16.04
C MET A 127 -5.82 -8.87 -17.31
N ALA A 128 -5.40 -10.14 -17.45
CA ALA A 128 -4.72 -10.61 -18.65
C ALA A 128 -5.64 -10.62 -19.89
N ASP A 129 -6.88 -11.08 -19.74
CA ASP A 129 -7.90 -11.07 -20.78
C ASP A 129 -8.19 -9.66 -21.31
N THR A 130 -8.03 -8.64 -20.46
CA THR A 130 -8.22 -7.22 -20.82
C THR A 130 -6.96 -6.57 -21.38
N GLY A 131 -5.90 -7.35 -21.60
CA GLY A 131 -4.67 -6.91 -22.24
C GLY A 131 -3.57 -6.45 -21.28
N PHE A 132 -3.64 -6.78 -19.99
CA PHE A 132 -2.53 -6.53 -19.06
C PHE A 132 -1.57 -7.72 -18.96
N SER A 133 -0.29 -7.44 -18.78
CA SER A 133 0.67 -8.45 -18.31
C SER A 133 0.77 -8.40 -16.79
N VAL A 134 0.63 -9.55 -16.13
CA VAL A 134 0.72 -9.66 -14.67
C VAL A 134 2.13 -10.09 -14.26
N MET A 135 2.96 -9.13 -13.86
CA MET A 135 4.38 -9.39 -13.58
C MET A 135 4.68 -9.37 -12.07
N PRO A 136 5.33 -10.40 -11.51
CA PRO A 136 5.85 -10.32 -10.15
C PRO A 136 6.99 -9.30 -10.09
N ARG A 137 7.01 -8.45 -9.04
CA ARG A 137 8.06 -7.45 -8.82
C ARG A 137 8.99 -7.86 -7.68
N PHE A 138 8.49 -7.82 -6.45
CA PHE A 138 9.21 -8.24 -5.25
C PHE A 138 8.23 -8.66 -4.16
N GLY A 139 8.57 -9.71 -3.40
CA GLY A 139 7.69 -10.27 -2.37
C GLY A 139 6.29 -10.58 -2.91
N SER A 140 5.27 -10.09 -2.21
CA SER A 140 3.86 -10.24 -2.61
C SER A 140 3.35 -9.12 -3.53
N VAL A 141 4.23 -8.29 -4.11
CA VAL A 141 3.83 -7.21 -5.03
C VAL A 141 3.84 -7.69 -6.47
N TYR A 142 2.72 -7.52 -7.14
CA TYR A 142 2.55 -7.73 -8.57
C TYR A 142 2.29 -6.39 -9.24
N THR A 143 2.81 -6.22 -10.45
CA THR A 143 2.56 -5.04 -11.29
C THR A 143 1.81 -5.49 -12.53
N LEU A 144 0.65 -4.87 -12.77
CA LEU A 144 -0.11 -5.02 -14.00
C LEU A 144 0.42 -3.98 -14.99
N LEU A 145 0.91 -4.44 -16.13
CA LEU A 145 1.45 -3.60 -17.19
C LEU A 145 0.47 -3.59 -18.38
N PRO A 146 -0.05 -2.42 -18.78
CA PRO A 146 -0.97 -2.35 -19.92
C PRO A 146 -0.22 -2.65 -21.22
N SER A 147 -0.80 -3.46 -22.09
CA SER A 147 -0.34 -3.63 -23.47
C SER A 147 -0.77 -2.46 -24.36
N ASP A 148 -0.37 -2.51 -25.63
CA ASP A 148 -0.65 -1.47 -26.61
C ASP A 148 -2.15 -1.26 -26.89
N SER A 149 -3.00 -2.24 -26.60
CA SER A 149 -4.46 -2.16 -26.80
C SER A 149 -5.21 -1.32 -25.76
N ILE A 150 -4.61 -1.01 -24.61
CA ILE A 150 -5.26 -0.25 -23.53
C ILE A 150 -5.00 1.25 -23.69
N ALA A 151 -6.04 2.07 -23.62
CA ALA A 151 -5.91 3.52 -23.83
C ALA A 151 -4.92 4.19 -22.86
N VAL A 152 -4.98 3.82 -21.58
CA VAL A 152 -4.12 4.41 -20.53
C VAL A 152 -2.89 3.53 -20.27
N LYS A 153 -1.70 4.04 -20.58
CA LYS A 153 -0.39 3.34 -20.41
C LYS A 153 0.19 3.39 -18.99
N LYS A 154 -0.66 3.47 -17.97
CA LYS A 154 -0.20 3.53 -16.57
C LYS A 154 -0.08 2.12 -16.00
N SER A 155 1.00 1.84 -15.27
CA SER A 155 1.15 0.57 -14.54
C SER A 155 0.32 0.56 -13.26
N PHE A 156 -0.09 -0.63 -12.83
CA PHE A 156 -0.91 -0.80 -11.62
C PHE A 156 -0.26 -1.79 -10.65
N PRO A 157 0.44 -1.30 -9.61
CA PRO A 157 0.97 -2.16 -8.57
C PRO A 157 -0.13 -2.59 -7.61
N VAL A 158 -0.13 -3.87 -7.26
CA VAL A 158 -1.10 -4.45 -6.34
C VAL A 158 -0.44 -5.55 -5.50
N HIS A 159 -0.86 -5.63 -4.24
CA HIS A 159 -0.42 -6.71 -3.37
C HIS A 159 -1.29 -7.93 -3.58
N ARG A 160 -0.66 -9.08 -3.84
CA ARG A 160 -1.31 -10.38 -3.78
C ARG A 160 -1.76 -10.64 -2.34
N PRO A 161 -3.06 -10.89 -2.09
CA PRO A 161 -3.53 -11.21 -0.75
C PRO A 161 -2.86 -12.47 -0.19
N HIS A 162 -2.63 -12.46 1.12
CA HIS A 162 -2.23 -13.66 1.84
C HIS A 162 -3.37 -14.68 1.77
N LYS A 163 -3.07 -15.95 1.43
CA LYS A 163 -4.03 -17.01 1.02
C LYS A 163 -4.64 -16.86 -0.39
N SER A 164 -4.17 -15.92 -1.22
CA SER A 164 -4.62 -15.78 -2.63
C SER A 164 -6.13 -15.55 -2.81
N ARG A 165 -6.80 -15.01 -1.78
CA ARG A 165 -8.21 -14.67 -1.79
C ARG A 165 -8.36 -13.18 -1.59
N ILE A 166 -9.05 -12.52 -2.52
CA ILE A 166 -9.34 -11.08 -2.43
C ILE A 166 -10.59 -10.95 -1.58
N GLU A 167 -10.48 -10.34 -0.40
CA GLU A 167 -11.63 -10.11 0.47
C GLU A 167 -12.50 -8.98 -0.07
N GLY A 168 -13.81 -9.02 0.17
CA GLY A 168 -14.77 -8.06 -0.41
C GLY A 168 -14.45 -6.58 -0.13
N TYR A 169 -13.84 -6.26 1.02
CA TYR A 169 -13.41 -4.89 1.30
C TYR A 169 -12.21 -4.47 0.42
N VAL A 170 -11.30 -5.40 0.11
CA VAL A 170 -10.16 -5.17 -0.80
C VAL A 170 -10.68 -4.95 -2.21
N THR A 171 -11.71 -5.70 -2.63
CA THR A 171 -12.42 -5.52 -3.90
C THR A 171 -12.91 -4.07 -4.08
N ILE A 172 -13.42 -3.43 -3.03
CA ILE A 172 -13.82 -2.01 -3.06
C ILE A 172 -12.62 -1.10 -3.34
N VAL A 173 -11.49 -1.34 -2.67
CA VAL A 173 -10.26 -0.55 -2.85
C VAL A 173 -9.72 -0.74 -4.27
N LEU A 174 -9.67 -1.98 -4.77
CA LEU A 174 -9.21 -2.30 -6.12
C LEU A 174 -10.08 -1.62 -7.17
N ALA A 175 -11.40 -1.76 -7.09
CA ALA A 175 -12.33 -1.14 -8.03
C ALA A 175 -12.16 0.39 -8.07
N ARG A 176 -12.07 1.05 -6.91
CA ARG A 176 -11.83 2.50 -6.85
C ARG A 176 -10.52 2.91 -7.51
N ARG A 177 -9.45 2.13 -7.30
CA ARG A 177 -8.15 2.42 -7.92
C ARG A 177 -8.20 2.21 -9.43
N LEU A 178 -8.84 1.14 -9.91
CA LEU A 178 -9.01 0.87 -11.34
C LEU A 178 -9.87 1.94 -12.02
N SER A 179 -11.00 2.33 -11.42
CA SER A 179 -11.84 3.41 -11.94
C SER A 179 -11.11 4.75 -12.03
N ARG A 180 -10.23 5.07 -11.08
CA ARG A 180 -9.46 6.33 -11.12
C ARG A 180 -8.36 6.34 -12.16
N VAL A 181 -7.75 5.18 -12.43
CA VAL A 181 -6.59 5.10 -13.32
C VAL A 181 -7.03 4.87 -14.77
N TYR A 182 -8.03 4.03 -14.98
CA TYR A 182 -8.43 3.56 -16.30
C TYR A 182 -9.86 3.97 -16.67
N GLU A 183 -10.56 4.68 -15.79
CA GLU A 183 -11.96 5.10 -16.01
C GLU A 183 -12.92 3.91 -16.19
N TRP A 184 -12.54 2.77 -15.62
CA TRP A 184 -13.32 1.53 -15.70
C TRP A 184 -14.50 1.50 -14.72
N GLY A 185 -15.57 0.85 -15.16
CA GLY A 185 -16.77 0.57 -14.39
C GLY A 185 -17.45 -0.73 -14.85
N ALA A 186 -18.66 -0.99 -14.33
CA ALA A 186 -19.39 -2.21 -14.66
C ALA A 186 -19.78 -2.30 -16.16
N SER A 187 -20.02 -1.15 -16.81
CA SER A 187 -20.36 -1.08 -18.24
C SER A 187 -19.15 -1.21 -19.18
N THR A 188 -17.94 -1.28 -18.64
CA THR A 188 -16.69 -1.37 -19.42
C THR A 188 -16.48 -2.79 -19.97
N PHE A 189 -17.09 -3.81 -19.37
CA PHE A 189 -16.88 -5.22 -19.74
C PHE A 189 -18.19 -5.84 -20.25
N VAL A 190 -18.15 -6.33 -21.49
CA VAL A 190 -19.30 -6.99 -22.13
C VAL A 190 -18.88 -8.41 -22.51
N VAL A 191 -19.75 -9.37 -22.25
CA VAL A 191 -19.51 -10.77 -22.64
C VAL A 191 -19.45 -10.87 -24.16
N ALA A 192 -18.39 -11.49 -24.68
CA ALA A 192 -18.12 -11.68 -26.10
C ALA A 192 -19.06 -12.69 -26.78
#